data_AF-A0A1I7K340-F1
#
_entry.id   AF-A0A1I7K340-F1
#
_cell.length_a   1.000
_cell.length_b   1.000
_cell.length_c   1.000
_cell.angle_alpha   90.00
_cell.angle_beta   90.00
_cell.angle_gamma   90.00
#
_symmetry.space_group_name_H-M   'P 1'
#
loop_
_entity.id
_entity.type
_entity.pdbx_description
1 polymer ?
#
loop_
_entity_poly.entity_id
_entity_poly.type
_entity_poly.pdbx_seq_one_letter_code
_entity_poly.pdbx_strand_id
1 'polypeptide(L)'
;MADAAQRDGAAFAPSYMLDQSHNVTDPIESLMSSAVEVQRAFVQAALVDRAALKQHQDNNDALQSAQALKHAYRTDVSAILAMARVRSGGAADPVALYRASGYREQAAVRRPPKAGASSSGIV
;
A
#
# COMPACT_ATOMS: atom_id res chain seq x y z
N MET A 1 14.64 -0.65 -3.89
CA MET A 1 13.94 -1.09 -5.12
C MET A 1 14.09 -0.10 -6.25
N ALA A 2 13.75 1.18 -6.04
CA ALA A 2 13.88 2.16 -7.12
C ALA A 2 15.34 2.37 -7.61
N ASP A 3 16.35 2.28 -6.75
CA ASP A 3 17.75 2.30 -7.20
C ASP A 3 18.14 1.03 -7.96
N ALA A 4 17.57 -0.12 -7.60
CA ALA A 4 17.78 -1.36 -8.34
C ALA A 4 17.11 -1.30 -9.72
N ALA A 5 15.89 -0.74 -9.79
CA ALA A 5 15.21 -0.48 -11.05
C ALA A 5 15.99 0.48 -11.96
N GLN A 6 16.70 1.48 -11.40
CA GLN A 6 17.58 2.35 -12.20
C GLN A 6 18.82 1.63 -12.74
N ARG A 7 19.42 0.72 -11.97
CA ARG A 7 20.61 -0.03 -12.40
C ARG A 7 20.29 -1.13 -13.41
N ASP A 8 19.24 -1.88 -13.13
CA ASP A 8 18.96 -3.17 -13.76
C ASP A 8 17.80 -3.07 -14.78
N GLY A 9 17.12 -1.91 -14.83
CA GLY A 9 16.06 -1.62 -15.80
C GLY A 9 14.95 -2.66 -15.79
N ALA A 10 14.56 -3.12 -16.99
CA ALA A 10 13.50 -4.12 -17.17
C ALA A 10 13.86 -5.51 -16.59
N ALA A 11 15.14 -5.80 -16.33
CA ALA A 11 15.54 -7.07 -15.72
C ALA A 11 15.16 -7.13 -14.23
N PHE A 12 14.94 -5.98 -13.58
CA PHE A 12 14.48 -5.91 -12.20
C PHE A 12 12.95 -5.97 -12.12
N ALA A 13 12.41 -7.19 -12.12
CA ALA A 13 10.98 -7.46 -12.08
C ALA A 13 10.59 -8.35 -10.88
N PRO A 14 10.67 -7.85 -9.63
CA PRO A 14 10.25 -8.61 -8.46
C PRO A 14 8.74 -8.80 -8.40
N SER A 15 8.30 -9.91 -7.81
CA SER A 15 6.89 -10.16 -7.49
C SER A 15 6.48 -9.49 -6.18
N TYR A 16 5.34 -8.81 -6.16
CA TYR A 16 4.79 -8.15 -4.99
C TYR A 16 3.54 -8.88 -4.51
N MET A 17 3.51 -9.27 -3.24
CA MET A 17 2.41 -10.03 -2.63
C MET A 17 2.07 -9.45 -1.26
N LEU A 18 0.79 -9.53 -0.87
CA LEU A 18 0.34 -9.30 0.49
C LEU A 18 0.16 -10.65 1.18
N ASP A 19 0.92 -10.88 2.23
CA ASP A 19 0.81 -12.06 3.09
C ASP A 19 0.34 -11.61 4.48
N GLN A 20 -0.98 -11.63 4.69
CA GLN A 20 -1.64 -11.05 5.85
C GLN A 20 -2.81 -11.92 6.32
N SER A 21 -2.92 -12.12 7.64
CA SER A 21 -4.12 -12.64 8.30
C SER A 21 -4.87 -11.52 9.03
N HIS A 22 -6.20 -11.62 9.04
CA HIS A 22 -7.08 -10.56 9.54
C HIS A 22 -7.99 -11.13 10.63
N ASN A 23 -7.52 -11.09 11.87
CA ASN A 23 -8.17 -11.79 12.99
C ASN A 23 -9.25 -10.94 13.69
N VAL A 24 -9.16 -9.61 13.59
CA VAL A 24 -9.97 -8.67 14.39
C VAL A 24 -10.63 -7.58 13.54
N THR A 25 -10.55 -7.69 12.22
CA THR A 25 -11.05 -6.71 11.26
C THR A 25 -11.77 -7.41 10.12
N ASP A 26 -12.61 -6.67 9.37
CA ASP A 26 -13.11 -7.15 8.08
C ASP A 26 -11.91 -7.36 7.13
N PRO A 27 -11.65 -8.59 6.65
CA PRO A 27 -10.48 -8.86 5.80
C PRO A 27 -10.45 -8.03 4.51
N ILE A 28 -11.62 -7.66 3.97
CA ILE A 28 -11.71 -6.87 2.74
C ILE A 28 -11.26 -5.44 3.01
N GLU A 29 -11.70 -4.83 4.11
CA GLU A 29 -11.28 -3.48 4.49
C GLU A 29 -9.77 -3.40 4.78
N SER A 30 -9.24 -4.41 5.49
CA SER A 30 -7.82 -4.47 5.81
C SER A 30 -6.95 -4.68 4.56
N LEU A 31 -7.38 -5.52 3.61
CA LEU A 31 -6.67 -5.68 2.34
C LEU A 31 -6.72 -4.40 1.49
N MET A 32 -7.87 -3.72 1.43
CA MET A 32 -7.98 -2.43 0.74
C MET A 32 -7.00 -1.41 1.33
N SER A 33 -7.00 -1.28 2.66
CA SER A 33 -6.11 -0.35 3.38
C SER A 33 -4.63 -0.70 3.17
N SER A 34 -4.27 -1.99 3.28
CA SER A 34 -2.90 -2.44 3.08
C SER A 34 -2.41 -2.20 1.65
N ALA A 35 -3.24 -2.47 0.64
CA ALA A 35 -2.91 -2.16 -0.75
C ALA A 35 -2.70 -0.65 -0.99
N VAL A 36 -3.52 0.20 -0.38
CA VAL A 36 -3.36 1.66 -0.43
C VAL A 36 -2.03 2.09 0.19
N GLU A 37 -1.64 1.52 1.32
CA GLU A 37 -0.37 1.87 1.98
C GLU A 37 0.86 1.39 1.22
N VAL A 38 0.82 0.22 0.56
CA VAL A 38 1.89 -0.21 -0.35
C VAL A 38 2.03 0.78 -1.52
N GLN A 39 0.91 1.20 -2.13
CA GLN A 39 0.92 2.20 -3.19
C GLN A 39 1.43 3.56 -2.70
N ARG A 40 1.06 3.97 -1.49
CA ARG A 40 1.56 5.20 -0.85
C ARG A 40 3.08 5.20 -0.75
N ALA A 41 3.64 4.13 -0.18
CA ALA A 41 5.08 3.99 -0.05
C ALA A 41 5.78 4.00 -1.42
N PHE A 42 5.18 3.34 -2.43
CA PHE A 42 5.69 3.36 -3.80
C PHE A 42 5.72 4.78 -4.39
N VAL A 43 4.63 5.53 -4.30
CA VAL A 43 4.55 6.91 -4.83
C VAL A 43 5.52 7.82 -4.08
N GLN A 44 5.59 7.74 -2.75
CA GLN A 44 6.55 8.53 -1.97
C GLN A 44 8.00 8.20 -2.36
N ALA A 45 8.34 6.93 -2.61
CA ALA A 45 9.66 6.56 -3.11
C ALA A 45 9.94 7.10 -4.52
N ALA A 46 8.91 7.26 -5.36
CA ALA A 46 9.02 7.86 -6.69
C ALA A 46 9.24 9.39 -6.65
N LEU A 47 8.85 10.06 -5.56
CA LEU A 47 9.03 11.50 -5.35
C LEU A 47 10.42 11.89 -4.82
N VAL A 48 11.28 10.93 -4.49
CA VAL A 48 12.65 11.21 -4.03
C VAL A 48 13.46 11.86 -5.15
N ASP A 49 14.04 13.03 -4.89
CA ASP A 49 15.06 13.62 -5.75
C ASP A 49 16.36 12.82 -5.64
N ARG A 50 16.56 11.92 -6.61
CA ARG A 50 17.72 11.02 -6.64
C ARG A 50 19.03 11.72 -6.99
N ALA A 51 18.96 12.80 -7.75
CA ALA A 51 20.16 13.56 -8.11
C ALA A 51 20.70 14.28 -6.87
N ALA A 52 19.84 14.99 -6.14
CA ALA A 52 20.21 15.63 -4.88
C ALA A 52 20.64 14.60 -3.83
N LEU A 53 19.91 13.50 -3.68
CA LEU A 53 20.28 12.43 -2.74
C LEU A 53 21.67 11.87 -3.05
N LYS A 54 21.98 11.58 -4.32
CA LYS A 54 23.31 11.09 -4.71
C LYS A 54 24.40 12.11 -4.40
N GLN A 55 24.17 13.39 -4.66
CA GLN A 55 25.13 14.45 -4.34
C GLN A 55 25.41 14.52 -2.83
N HIS A 56 24.38 14.44 -1.98
CA HIS A 56 24.57 14.44 -0.54
C HIS A 56 25.33 13.20 -0.05
N GLN A 57 25.06 12.03 -0.64
CA GLN A 57 25.78 10.79 -0.34
C GLN A 57 27.25 10.86 -0.72
N ASP A 58 27.56 11.31 -1.94
CA ASP A 58 28.95 11.43 -2.44
C ASP A 58 29.77 12.41 -1.57
N ASN A 59 29.11 13.39 -0.94
CA ASN A 59 29.72 14.38 -0.04
C ASN A 59 29.73 13.97 1.44
N ASN A 60 29.25 12.77 1.79
CA ASN A 60 29.08 12.32 3.18
C ASN A 60 28.18 13.23 4.05
N ASP A 61 27.25 13.97 3.43
CA ASP A 61 26.27 14.78 4.14
C ASP A 61 25.07 13.90 4.56
N ALA A 62 25.24 13.22 5.70
CA ALA A 62 24.25 12.31 6.24
C ALA A 62 22.93 13.02 6.60
N LEU A 63 23.00 14.28 7.05
CA LEU A 63 21.82 15.04 7.44
C LEU A 63 20.97 15.35 6.22
N GLN A 64 21.57 15.90 5.16
CA GLN A 64 20.83 16.26 3.95
C GLN A 64 20.37 15.03 3.18
N SER A 65 21.14 13.93 3.19
CA SER A 65 20.69 12.65 2.66
C SER A 65 19.39 12.18 3.33
N ALA A 66 19.31 12.27 4.66
CA ALA A 66 18.10 11.92 5.40
C ALA A 66 16.94 12.91 5.13
N GLN A 67 17.23 14.20 4.94
CA GLN A 67 16.20 15.19 4.62
C GLN A 67 15.60 14.97 3.23
N ALA A 68 16.41 14.62 2.22
CA ALA A 68 15.91 14.31 0.87
C ALA A 68 14.87 13.18 0.88
N LEU A 69 15.14 12.11 1.64
CA LEU A 69 14.19 11.01 1.83
C LEU A 69 12.95 11.45 2.62
N LYS A 70 13.13 12.21 3.71
CA LYS A 70 12.02 12.70 4.55
C LYS A 70 11.08 13.64 3.79
N HIS A 71 11.59 14.45 2.87
CA HIS A 71 10.78 15.35 2.06
C HIS A 71 9.76 14.55 1.23
N ALA A 72 10.23 13.51 0.54
CA ALA A 72 9.35 12.63 -0.23
C ALA A 72 8.41 11.80 0.67
N TYR A 73 8.94 11.22 1.76
CA TYR A 73 8.14 10.41 2.70
C TYR A 73 7.03 11.19 3.43
N ARG A 74 7.25 12.47 3.74
CA ARG A 74 6.25 13.31 4.41
C ARG A 74 5.25 13.93 3.45
N THR A 75 5.50 13.86 2.15
CA THR A 75 4.55 14.36 1.17
C THR A 75 3.26 13.54 1.28
N ASP A 76 2.15 14.21 1.53
CA ASP A 76 0.85 13.56 1.51
C ASP A 76 0.44 13.28 0.05
N VAL A 77 0.49 12.01 -0.32
CA VAL A 77 0.16 11.52 -1.65
C VAL A 77 -1.29 11.02 -1.75
N SER A 78 -2.12 11.24 -0.72
CA SER A 78 -3.49 10.68 -0.67
C SER A 78 -4.35 11.13 -1.86
N ALA A 79 -4.22 12.39 -2.29
CA ALA A 79 -4.93 12.90 -3.47
C ALA A 79 -4.48 12.23 -4.78
N ILE A 80 -3.19 11.93 -4.93
CA ILE A 80 -2.64 11.21 -6.08
C ILE A 80 -3.24 9.81 -6.15
N LEU A 81 -3.24 9.10 -5.03
CA LEU A 81 -3.80 7.75 -4.93
C LEU A 81 -5.30 7.72 -5.20
N ALA A 82 -6.05 8.67 -4.65
CA ALA A 82 -7.49 8.79 -4.88
C ALA A 82 -7.79 9.03 -6.37
N MET A 83 -7.10 9.97 -7.02
CA MET A 83 -7.29 10.25 -8.44
C MET A 83 -6.83 9.12 -9.35
N ALA A 84 -5.76 8.40 -8.99
CA ALA A 84 -5.32 7.22 -9.72
C ALA A 84 -6.42 6.14 -9.71
N ARG A 85 -7.06 5.90 -8.56
CA ARG A 85 -8.20 4.97 -8.49
C ARG A 85 -9.38 5.45 -9.33
N VAL A 86 -9.79 6.70 -9.20
CA VAL A 86 -10.93 7.27 -9.96
C VAL A 86 -10.70 7.15 -11.47
N ARG A 87 -9.50 7.46 -11.96
CA ARG A 87 -9.16 7.35 -13.39
C ARG A 87 -9.17 5.91 -13.91
N SER A 88 -8.91 4.94 -13.04
CA SER A 88 -8.97 3.51 -13.35
C SER A 88 -10.37 2.90 -13.09
N GLY A 89 -11.40 3.71 -12.83
CA GLY A 89 -12.77 3.26 -12.57
C GLY A 89 -13.03 2.76 -11.14
N GLY A 90 -12.10 2.99 -10.22
CA GLY A 90 -12.22 2.66 -8.79
C GLY A 90 -12.72 3.84 -7.94
N ALA A 91 -12.87 3.59 -6.64
CA ALA A 91 -13.31 4.60 -5.67
C ALA A 91 -12.17 5.50 -5.18
N ALA A 92 -12.45 6.79 -4.99
CA ALA A 92 -11.54 7.70 -4.29
C ALA A 92 -11.25 7.21 -2.86
N ASP A 93 -12.30 6.82 -2.14
CA ASP A 93 -12.23 6.16 -0.83
C ASP A 93 -12.80 4.73 -0.94
N PRO A 94 -11.95 3.69 -1.02
CA PRO A 94 -12.39 2.32 -1.21
C PRO A 94 -13.13 1.74 -0.01
N VAL A 95 -12.74 2.10 1.22
CA VAL A 95 -13.38 1.58 2.44
C VAL A 95 -14.74 2.23 2.62
N ALA A 96 -14.86 3.55 2.41
CA ALA A 96 -16.15 4.22 2.48
C ALA A 96 -17.14 3.69 1.43
N LEU A 97 -16.70 3.48 0.18
CA LEU A 97 -17.56 2.87 -0.85
C LEU A 97 -17.97 1.44 -0.47
N TYR A 98 -17.02 0.63 0.01
CA TYR A 98 -17.30 -0.74 0.44
C TYR A 98 -18.39 -0.78 1.52
N ARG A 99 -18.26 0.05 2.57
CA ARG A 99 -19.27 0.16 3.63
C ARG A 99 -20.60 0.66 3.11
N ALA A 100 -20.60 1.71 2.28
CA ALA A 100 -21.82 2.26 1.69
C ALA A 100 -22.55 1.26 0.78
N SER A 101 -21.82 0.33 0.15
CA SER A 101 -22.41 -0.71 -0.70
C SER A 101 -23.18 -1.79 0.08
N GLY A 102 -22.98 -1.92 1.39
CA GLY A 102 -23.57 -2.98 2.21
C GLY A 102 -23.13 -4.38 1.78
N TYR A 103 -21.95 -4.52 1.15
CA TYR A 103 -21.50 -5.78 0.58
C TYR A 103 -21.37 -6.87 1.65
N ARG A 104 -20.86 -6.52 2.84
CA ARG A 104 -20.64 -7.48 3.93
C ARG A 104 -21.96 -8.13 4.36
N GLU A 105 -23.00 -7.34 4.55
CA GLU A 105 -24.33 -7.77 4.94
C GLU A 105 -24.94 -8.68 3.87
N GLN A 106 -24.87 -8.26 2.60
CA GLN A 106 -25.36 -9.05 1.47
C GLN A 106 -24.61 -10.39 1.31
N ALA A 107 -23.30 -10.40 1.57
CA ALA A 107 -22.49 -11.61 1.51
C ALA A 107 -22.83 -12.56 2.68
N ALA A 108 -23.09 -12.04 3.88
CA ALA A 108 -23.46 -12.82 5.04
C ALA A 108 -24.78 -13.57 4.85
N VAL A 109 -25.78 -12.94 4.22
CA VAL A 109 -27.05 -13.61 3.86
C VAL A 109 -26.82 -14.74 2.85
N ARG A 110 -25.98 -14.49 1.84
CA ARG A 110 -25.67 -15.48 0.79
C ARG A 110 -24.78 -16.63 1.27
N ARG A 111 -24.03 -16.42 2.36
CA ARG A 111 -23.04 -17.35 2.91
C ARG A 111 -23.24 -17.49 4.42
N PRO A 112 -24.25 -18.24 4.86
CA PRO A 112 -24.57 -18.35 6.28
C PRO A 112 -23.43 -19.01 7.06
N PRO A 113 -23.26 -18.64 8.35
CA PRO A 113 -22.19 -19.18 9.18
C PRO A 113 -22.37 -20.70 9.38
N LYS A 114 -21.27 -21.44 9.34
CA LYS A 114 -21.25 -22.87 9.69
C LYS A 114 -21.12 -23.00 11.21
N ALA A 115 -22.08 -23.66 11.85
CA ALA A 115 -22.01 -23.95 13.28
C ALA A 115 -20.75 -24.80 13.60
N GLY A 116 -20.06 -24.47 14.69
CA GLY A 116 -18.88 -25.21 15.16
C GLY A 116 -17.55 -24.90 14.45
N ALA A 117 -17.45 -23.82 13.67
CA ALA A 117 -16.25 -23.48 12.88
C ALA A 117 -15.03 -22.96 13.68
N SER A 118 -14.99 -23.16 15.00
CA SER A 118 -13.83 -22.82 15.82
C SER A 118 -13.01 -24.07 16.10
N SER A 119 -11.87 -24.20 15.42
CA SER A 119 -10.83 -25.14 15.82
C SER A 119 -9.47 -24.47 15.67
N SER A 120 -8.85 -24.10 16.78
CA SER A 120 -7.39 -23.96 16.82
C SER A 120 -6.80 -25.35 16.64
N GLY A 121 -5.73 -25.49 15.85
CA GLY A 121 -5.01 -26.76 15.67
C GLY A 121 -4.14 -27.16 16.87
N ILE A 122 -4.15 -26.36 17.94
CA ILE A 122 -3.46 -26.68 19.19
C ILE A 122 -4.40 -27.58 20.02
N VAL A 123 -4.03 -28.85 20.12
CA VAL A 123 -4.58 -29.84 21.08
C VAL A 123 -3.63 -30.02 22.25
#